data_AF-A0A3A5L5Q7-F1
#
_entry.id   AF-A0A3A5L5Q7-F1
#
_cell.length_a   1.000
_cell.length_b   1.000
_cell.length_c   1.000
_cell.angle_alpha   90.00
_cell.angle_beta   90.00
_cell.angle_gamma   90.00
#
_symmetry.space_group_name_H-M   'P 1'
#
loop_
_entity.id
_entity.type
_entity.pdbx_description
1 polymer ?
#
loop_
_entity_poly.entity_id
_entity_poly.type
_entity_poly.pdbx_seq_one_letter_code
_entity_poly.pdbx_strand_id
1 'polypeptide(L)'
;MMDAARKAKLTWQCRRGMLELDLLLNQFLNRQLDQLNEEQLAQFEILLQQPDPVLYSWLMGSAPANRDVEDIVRRIQLQDYLK
;
A
#
# COMPACT_ATOMS: atom_id res chain seq x y z
N MET A 1 1.76 2.83 -19.47
CA MET A 1 2.82 3.71 -18.92
C MET A 1 2.24 4.42 -17.72
N MET A 2 2.86 4.29 -16.55
CA MET A 2 2.35 4.90 -15.33
C MET A 2 2.69 6.39 -15.31
N ASP A 3 1.70 7.25 -15.09
CA ASP A 3 1.91 8.70 -15.02
C ASP A 3 2.81 9.09 -13.86
N ALA A 4 3.81 9.93 -14.13
CA ALA A 4 4.71 10.48 -13.11
C ALA A 4 3.92 11.22 -12.00
N ALA A 5 2.80 11.87 -12.37
CA ALA A 5 1.90 12.52 -11.42
C ALA A 5 1.24 11.53 -10.45
N ARG A 6 0.83 10.35 -10.94
CA ARG A 6 0.22 9.29 -10.12
C ARG A 6 1.24 8.74 -9.13
N LYS A 7 2.47 8.46 -9.58
CA LYS A 7 3.58 8.02 -8.72
C LYS A 7 3.88 9.05 -7.62
N ALA A 8 3.97 10.33 -7.97
CA ALA A 8 4.22 11.39 -6.99
C ALA A 8 3.09 11.52 -5.94
N LYS A 9 1.83 11.39 -6.37
CA LYS A 9 0.67 11.38 -5.47
C LYS A 9 0.73 10.23 -4.48
N LEU A 10 0.99 9.01 -4.96
CA LEU A 10 1.12 7.81 -4.12
C LEU A 10 2.26 7.96 -3.11
N THR A 11 3.44 8.37 -3.58
CA THR A 11 4.60 8.62 -2.70
C THR A 11 4.28 9.67 -1.62
N TRP A 12 3.54 10.73 -1.95
CA TRP A 12 3.12 11.72 -0.97
C TRP A 12 2.13 11.16 0.06
N GLN A 13 1.17 10.33 -0.37
CA GLN A 13 0.21 9.68 0.53
C GLN A 13 0.84 8.64 1.48
N CYS A 14 2.02 8.12 1.13
CA CYS A 14 2.78 7.21 1.99
C CYS A 14 3.54 7.93 3.11
N ARG A 15 3.67 9.26 3.05
CA ARG A 15 4.30 10.07 4.10
C ARG A 15 3.37 10.14 5.31
N ARG A 16 3.54 9.17 6.19
CA ARG A 16 2.71 8.95 7.38
C ARG A 16 3.48 9.37 8.63
N GLY A 17 2.77 9.59 9.73
CA GLY A 17 3.41 9.97 11.00
C GLY A 17 4.25 8.87 11.66
N MET A 18 4.11 7.62 11.17
CA MET A 18 4.72 6.43 11.74
C MET A 18 5.79 5.86 10.79
N LEU A 19 7.01 5.72 11.30
CA LEU A 19 8.20 5.37 10.51
C LEU A 19 8.10 3.95 9.91
N GLU A 20 7.54 3.00 10.65
CA GLU A 20 7.29 1.63 10.17
C GLU A 20 6.37 1.63 8.94
N LEU A 21 5.27 2.38 9.00
CA LEU A 21 4.31 2.53 7.90
C LEU A 21 4.96 3.18 6.67
N ASP A 22 5.73 4.25 6.89
CA ASP A 22 6.44 4.93 5.80
C ASP A 22 7.43 3.99 5.11
N LEU A 23 8.22 3.23 5.87
CA LEU A 23 9.17 2.27 5.32
C LEU A 23 8.48 1.14 4.55
N LEU A 24 7.43 0.54 5.12
CA LEU A 24 6.65 -0.54 4.50
C LEU A 24 6.05 -0.07 3.18
N LEU A 25 5.37 1.08 3.20
CA LEU A 25 4.70 1.64 2.04
C LEU A 25 5.72 2.07 0.97
N ASN A 26 6.82 2.72 1.33
CA ASN A 26 7.86 3.11 0.37
C ASN A 26 8.53 1.88 -0.28
N GLN A 27 8.83 0.85 0.51
CA GLN A 27 9.44 -0.37 -0.02
C GLN A 27 8.49 -1.13 -0.93
N PHE A 28 7.20 -1.19 -0.56
CA PHE A 28 6.16 -1.74 -1.42
C PHE A 28 6.01 -0.94 -2.70
N LEU A 29 5.93 0.39 -2.63
CA LEU A 29 5.86 1.27 -3.80
C LEU A 29 7.03 1.00 -4.74
N ASN A 30 8.26 0.95 -4.23
CA ASN A 30 9.45 0.80 -5.08
C ASN A 30 9.48 -0.53 -5.84
N ARG A 31 9.02 -1.62 -5.19
CA ARG A 31 9.04 -2.97 -5.77
C ARG A 31 7.81 -3.30 -6.59
N GLN A 32 6.63 -2.87 -6.13
CA GLN A 32 5.37 -3.23 -6.74
C GLN A 32 4.80 -2.21 -7.71
N LEU A 33 5.16 -0.91 -7.68
CA LEU A 33 4.63 0.03 -8.69
C LEU A 33 4.83 -0.46 -10.12
N ASP A 34 6.00 -1.04 -10.39
CA ASP A 34 6.37 -1.47 -11.75
C ASP A 34 5.62 -2.76 -12.17
N GLN A 35 5.15 -3.52 -11.19
CA GLN A 35 4.50 -4.82 -11.37
C GLN A 35 2.97 -4.78 -11.14
N LEU A 36 2.42 -3.64 -10.70
CA LEU A 36 1.00 -3.47 -10.41
C LEU A 36 0.22 -3.19 -11.70
N ASN A 37 -0.85 -3.94 -11.90
CA ASN A 37 -1.85 -3.67 -12.93
C ASN A 37 -2.78 -2.52 -12.51
N GLU A 38 -3.53 -1.95 -13.46
CA GLU A 38 -4.42 -0.81 -13.19
C GLU A 38 -5.46 -1.10 -12.11
N GLU A 39 -6.00 -2.31 -12.05
CA GLU A 39 -6.90 -2.73 -10.97
C GLU A 39 -6.21 -2.69 -9.61
N GLN A 40 -5.04 -3.32 -9.46
CA GLN A 40 -4.33 -3.30 -8.19
C GLN A 40 -3.86 -1.90 -7.79
N LEU A 41 -3.58 -1.04 -8.76
CA LEU A 41 -3.29 0.36 -8.49
C LEU A 41 -4.50 1.08 -7.89
N ALA A 42 -5.70 0.85 -8.44
CA ALA A 42 -6.93 1.40 -7.89
C ALA A 42 -7.18 0.88 -6.47
N GLN A 43 -6.95 -0.41 -6.22
CA GLN A 43 -7.02 -1.00 -4.87
C GLN A 43 -6.02 -0.32 -3.91
N PHE A 44 -4.80 -0.05 -4.38
CA PHE A 44 -3.79 0.65 -3.59
C PHE A 44 -4.14 2.11 -3.32
N GLU A 45 -4.75 2.82 -4.28
CA GLU A 45 -5.27 4.17 -4.04
C GLU A 45 -6.39 4.17 -2.99
N ILE A 46 -7.31 3.20 -3.02
CA ILE A 46 -8.38 3.05 -2.01
C ILE A 46 -7.78 2.75 -0.64
N LEU A 47 -6.76 1.89 -0.59
CA LEU A 47 -6.01 1.62 0.62
C LEU A 47 -5.40 2.90 1.20
N LEU A 48 -4.72 3.70 0.39
CA LEU A 48 -4.08 4.94 0.84
C LEU A 48 -5.06 6.05 1.27
N GLN A 49 -6.35 5.93 0.93
CA GLN A 49 -7.40 6.80 1.48
C GLN A 49 -7.75 6.47 2.93
N GLN A 50 -7.33 5.31 3.44
CA GLN A 50 -7.62 4.90 4.81
C GLN A 50 -6.69 5.58 5.83
N PRO A 51 -7.17 5.81 7.06
CA PRO A 51 -6.39 6.43 8.11
C PRO A 51 -5.26 5.49 8.63
N ASP A 52 -4.20 6.09 9.17
CA ASP A 52 -2.99 5.41 9.65
C ASP A 52 -3.26 4.21 10.58
N PRO A 53 -4.11 4.31 11.62
CA PRO A 53 -4.38 3.18 12.51
C PRO A 53 -5.02 1.98 11.79
N VAL A 54 -5.82 2.24 10.75
CA VAL A 54 -6.45 1.19 9.95
C VAL A 54 -5.41 0.49 9.09
N LEU A 55 -4.55 1.26 8.41
CA LEU A 55 -3.46 0.69 7.64
C LEU A 55 -2.53 -0.15 8.51
N TYR A 56 -2.12 0.39 9.67
CA TYR A 56 -1.24 -0.32 10.59
C TYR A 56 -1.87 -1.64 11.04
N SER A 57 -3.15 -1.62 11.45
CA SER A 57 -3.88 -2.81 11.86
C SER A 57 -3.90 -3.87 10.75
N TRP A 58 -4.18 -3.47 9.52
CA TRP A 58 -4.17 -4.37 8.37
C TRP A 58 -2.77 -4.92 8.09
N LEU A 59 -1.74 -4.09 8.05
CA LEU A 59 -0.36 -4.53 7.82
C LEU A 59 0.15 -5.46 8.93
N MET A 60 -0.32 -5.29 10.17
CA MET A 60 -0.02 -6.16 11.31
C MET A 60 -0.77 -7.51 11.30
N GLY A 61 -1.49 -7.83 10.22
CA GLY A 61 -2.18 -9.12 10.05
C GLY A 61 -3.68 -9.09 10.32
N SER A 62 -4.29 -7.91 10.49
CA SER A 62 -5.75 -7.82 10.51
C SER A 62 -6.32 -7.96 9.11
N ALA A 63 -7.47 -8.62 8.98
CA ALA A 63 -8.18 -8.71 7.72
C ALA A 63 -8.78 -7.34 7.36
N PRO A 64 -8.57 -6.83 6.15
CA PRO A 64 -9.23 -5.61 5.70
C PRO A 64 -10.73 -5.83 5.59
N ALA A 65 -11.51 -4.84 6.01
CA ALA A 65 -12.97 -4.91 5.94
C ALA A 65 -13.50 -4.85 4.50
N ASN A 66 -12.70 -4.31 3.57
CA ASN A 66 -13.08 -4.17 2.17
C ASN A 66 -12.34 -5.19 1.30
N ARG A 67 -13.09 -6.00 0.55
CA ARG A 67 -12.55 -7.03 -0.36
C ARG A 67 -11.75 -6.40 -1.49
N ASP A 68 -12.10 -5.17 -1.87
CA ASP A 68 -11.36 -4.44 -2.91
C ASP A 68 -9.91 -4.18 -2.51
N VAL A 69 -9.58 -4.03 -1.22
CA VAL A 69 -8.19 -3.81 -0.79
C VAL A 69 -7.56 -5.05 -0.17
N GLU A 70 -8.31 -6.16 -0.10
CA GLU A 70 -7.84 -7.40 0.52
C GLU A 70 -6.64 -8.00 -0.21
N ASP A 71 -6.70 -8.05 -1.54
CA ASP A 71 -5.62 -8.61 -2.35
C ASP A 71 -4.31 -7.82 -2.17
N ILE A 72 -4.38 -6.48 -2.28
CA ILE A 72 -3.21 -5.62 -2.15
C ILE A 72 -2.62 -5.63 -0.73
N VAL A 73 -3.46 -5.60 0.32
CA VAL A 73 -3.02 -5.72 1.72
C VAL A 73 -2.27 -7.02 1.94
N ARG A 74 -2.86 -8.13 1.49
CA ARG A 74 -2.26 -9.45 1.65
C ARG A 74 -0.92 -9.54 0.92
N ARG A 75 -0.81 -8.92 -0.24
CA ARG A 75 0.44 -8.84 -1.01
C ARG A 75 1.53 -8.07 -0.26
N ILE A 76 1.19 -6.95 0.38
CA ILE A 76 2.13 -6.18 1.21
C ILE A 76 2.58 -7.02 2.42
N GLN A 77 1.64 -7.66 3.13
CA GLN A 77 1.94 -8.52 4.27
C GLN A 77 2.89 -9.67 3.89
N LEU A 78 2.62 -10.36 2.77
CA LEU A 78 3.44 -11.47 2.29
C LEU A 78 4.86 -11.02 1.94
N GLN A 79 5.02 -9.80 1.41
CA GLN A 79 6.32 -9.26 1.08
C GLN A 79 7.15 -8.93 2.34
N ASP A 80 6.52 -8.42 3.39
CA ASP A 80 7.18 -8.15 4.68
C ASP A 80 7.55 -9.43 5.42
N TYR A 81 6.68 -10.44 5.42
CA TYR A 81 6.90 -11.70 6.15
C TYR A 81 8.02 -12.59 5.57
N LEU A 82 8.46 -12.34 4.33
CA LEU A 82 9.51 -13.09 3.65
C LEU A 82 10.95 -12.58 3.94
N LYS A 83 11.14 -11.89 5.07
CA LYS A 83 12.43 -11.30 5.45
C LYS A 83 13.21 -12.13 6.47
#